data_AF-A0A3D0YBD6-F1
#
_entry.id   AF-A0A3D0YBD6-F1
#
_cell.length_a   1.000
_cell.length_b   1.000
_cell.length_c   1.000
_cell.angle_alpha   90.00
_cell.angle_beta   90.00
_cell.angle_gamma   90.00
#
_symmetry.space_group_name_H-M   'P 1'
#
loop_
_entity.id
_entity.type
_entity.pdbx_description
1 polymer ?
#
loop_
_entity_poly.entity_id
_entity_poly.type
_entity_poly.pdbx_seq_one_letter_code
_entity_poly.pdbx_strand_id
1 'polypeptide(L)' 'MKVISSAELRNNMKKYLDTARTETVVIQRGRTETFVLTKQDNLPEDLNRAISMDDAILRVEEGMREIIKNKKI' A
#
# COMPACT_ATOMS: atom_id res chain seq x y z
N MET A 1 2.15 8.01 14.59
CA MET A 1 2.86 8.54 13.40
C MET A 1 4.06 9.32 13.89
N LYS A 2 5.26 9.04 13.35
CA LYS A 2 6.51 9.65 13.81
C LYS A 2 7.25 10.33 12.66
N VAL A 3 7.64 11.60 12.82
CA VAL A 3 8.39 12.35 11.82
C VAL A 3 9.86 12.44 12.25
N ILE A 4 10.79 12.09 11.37
CA ILE A 4 12.23 12.08 11.62
C ILE A 4 12.98 12.79 10.51
N SER A 5 14.17 13.32 10.79
CA SER A 5 15.04 13.87 9.75
C SER A 5 15.81 12.78 9.02
N SER A 6 16.35 13.10 7.84
CA SER A 6 17.22 12.18 7.10
C SER A 6 18.50 11.80 7.87
N ALA A 7 19.03 12.71 8.70
CA ALA A 7 20.20 12.46 9.53
C ALA A 7 19.88 11.49 10.67
N GLU A 8 18.70 11.65 11.27
CA GLU A 8 18.19 10.82 12.35
C GLU A 8 17.95 9.37 11.89
N LEU A 9 17.42 9.20 10.68
CA LEU A 9 17.31 7.89 10.03
C LEU A 9 18.70 7.26 9.80
N ARG A 10 19.67 8.02 9.29
CA ARG A 10 21.01 7.50 8.99
C ARG A 10 21.71 6.96 10.24
N ASN A 11 21.61 7.66 11.36
CA ASN A 11 22.27 7.29 12.61
C ASN A 11 21.56 6.14 13.34
N ASN A 12 20.24 6.01 13.17
CA ASN A 12 19.41 5.06 13.92
C ASN A 12 18.59 4.15 12.99
N MET A 13 19.18 3.74 11.86
CA MET A 13 18.50 3.04 10.77
C MET A 13 17.68 1.83 11.25
N LYS A 14 18.32 0.92 12.00
CA LYS A 14 17.69 -0.32 12.49
C LYS A 14 16.45 -0.05 13.35
N LYS A 15 16.54 0.91 14.27
CA LYS A 15 15.45 1.30 15.17
C LYS A 15 14.24 1.78 14.38
N TYR A 16 14.45 2.63 13.37
CA TYR A 16 13.35 3.18 12.59
C TYR A 16 12.78 2.18 11.58
N LEU A 17 13.60 1.25 11.05
CA LEU A 17 13.10 0.12 10.27
C LEU A 17 12.23 -0.83 11.10
N ASP A 18 12.62 -1.12 12.35
CA ASP A 18 11.80 -1.93 13.26
C ASP A 18 10.52 -1.17 13.67
N THR A 19 10.61 0.14 13.92
CA THR A 19 9.45 0.99 14.24
C THR A 19 8.46 1.06 13.08
N ALA A 20 8.95 1.13 11.83
CA ALA A 20 8.14 1.15 10.62
C ALA A 20 7.29 -0.12 10.40
N ARG A 21 7.53 -1.19 11.17
CA ARG A 21 6.70 -2.42 11.15
C ARG A 21 5.39 -2.26 11.91
N THR A 22 5.35 -1.36 12.89
CA THR A 22 4.18 -1.18 13.79
C THR A 22 3.60 0.23 13.70
N GLU A 23 4.39 1.23 13.33
CA GLU A 23 3.99 2.63 13.28
C GLU A 23 4.48 3.31 12.00
N THR A 24 3.67 4.20 11.43
CA THR A 24 4.08 5.02 10.28
C THR A 24 5.22 5.99 10.64
N VAL A 25 6.35 5.85 9.95
CA VAL A 25 7.50 6.75 10.07
C VAL A 25 7.61 7.62 8.81
N VAL A 26 7.67 8.93 8.98
CA VAL A 26 7.83 9.92 7.91
C VAL A 26 9.21 10.54 8.02
N ILE A 27 9.97 10.55 6.93
CA ILE A 27 11.31 11.12 6.83
C ILE A 27 11.20 12.47 6.15
N GLN A 28 11.50 13.54 6.88
CA GLN A 28 11.63 14.89 6.32
C GLN A 28 13.06 15.11 5.83
N ARG A 29 13.19 15.55 4.59
CA ARG A 29 14.45 15.98 3.98
C ARG A 29 14.35 17.46 3.63
N GLY A 30 15.25 18.26 4.20
CA GLY A 30 15.21 19.71 4.03
C GLY A 30 13.90 20.31 4.56
N ARG A 31 13.37 21.32 3.86
CA ARG A 31 12.15 22.05 4.26
C ARG A 31 10.88 21.57 3.58
N THR A 32 10.98 20.83 2.47
CA THR A 32 9.85 20.60 1.57
C THR A 32 9.65 19.14 1.17
N GLU A 33 10.65 18.28 1.35
CA GLU A 33 10.54 16.88 0.93
C GLU A 33 10.18 16.00 2.13
N THR A 34 9.16 15.14 1.96
CA THR A 34 8.76 14.14 2.95
C THR A 34 8.61 12.79 2.28
N PHE A 35 9.22 11.76 2.86
CA PHE A 35 9.15 10.38 2.41
C PHE A 35 8.48 9.53 3.48
N VAL A 36 7.68 8.55 3.10
CA VAL A 36 7.11 7.60 4.07
C VAL A 36 7.96 6.34 4.04
N LEU A 37 8.45 5.94 5.22
CA LEU A 37 9.14 4.67 5.38
C LEU A 37 8.11 3.57 5.51
N THR A 38 8.01 2.75 4.48
CA THR A 38 7.15 1.56 4.47
C THR A 38 8.02 0.32 4.42
N LYS A 39 7.54 -0.76 5.05
CA LYS A 39 8.10 -2.08 4.80
C LYS A 39 7.85 -2.41 3.34
N GLN A 40 8.89 -2.86 2.64
CA GLN A 40 8.69 -3.56 1.37
C GLN A 40 8.13 -4.94 1.72
N ASP A 41 6.82 -5.03 1.93
CA ASP A 41 6.14 -6.29 1.70
C ASP A 41 6.35 -6.63 0.23
N ASN A 42 6.54 -7.92 -0.10
CA ASN A 42 6.61 -8.39 -1.47
C ASN A 42 5.30 -7.99 -2.17
N LEU A 43 5.24 -6.77 -2.68
CA LEU A 43 4.19 -6.30 -3.56
C LEU A 43 4.28 -7.23 -4.77
N PRO A 44 3.21 -7.96 -5.12
CA PRO A 44 3.20 -8.64 -6.40
C PRO A 44 3.51 -7.59 -7.48
N GLU A 45 4.40 -7.92 -8.43
CA GLU A 45 4.78 -7.05 -9.58
C GLU A 45 3.56 -6.52 -10.34
N ASP A 46 2.40 -7.14 -10.15
CA ASP A 46 1.11 -6.82 -10.72
C ASP A 46 0.30 -5.76 -9.96
N LEU A 47 0.92 -4.80 -9.27
CA LEU A 47 0.18 -3.62 -8.80
C LEU A 47 -0.44 -2.82 -9.96
N ASN A 48 0.15 -2.91 -11.16
CA ASN A 48 -0.43 -2.35 -12.38
C ASN A 48 -1.67 -3.12 -12.91
N ARG A 49 -1.97 -4.30 -12.35
CA ARG A 49 -3.22 -5.05 -12.59
C ARG A 49 -4.24 -4.88 -11.46
N ALA A 50 -3.96 -4.06 -10.46
CA ALA A 50 -4.95 -3.73 -9.44
C ALA A 50 -6.07 -2.91 -10.08
N ILE A 51 -7.14 -3.60 -10.50
CA ILE A 51 -8.42 -2.95 -10.76
C ILE A 51 -8.85 -2.20 -9.50
N SER A 52 -9.45 -1.02 -9.66
CA SER A 52 -10.05 -0.31 -8.52
C SER A 52 -11.02 -1.24 -7.79
N MET A 53 -11.21 -1.04 -6.48
CA MET A 53 -12.18 -1.83 -5.72
C MET A 53 -13.60 -1.70 -6.31
N ASP A 54 -13.92 -0.55 -6.90
CA ASP A 54 -15.17 -0.33 -7.65
C ASP A 54 -15.25 -1.20 -8.92
N ASP A 55 -14.17 -1.29 -9.69
CA ASP A 55 -14.09 -2.14 -10.89
C ASP A 55 -14.15 -3.64 -10.53
N ALA A 56 -13.60 -4.02 -9.39
CA ALA A 56 -13.69 -5.39 -8.89
C ALA A 56 -15.15 -5.76 -8.57
N ILE A 57 -15.89 -4.86 -7.91
CA ILE A 57 -17.31 -5.08 -7.58
C ILE A 57 -18.13 -5.20 -8.86
N LEU A 58 -17.95 -4.30 -9.83
CA LEU A 58 -18.67 -4.34 -11.11
C LEU A 58 -18.46 -5.66 -11.86
N ARG A 59 -17.21 -6.13 -11.97
CA ARG A 59 -16.90 -7.39 -12.66
C ARG A 59 -17.50 -8.61 -11.95
N VAL A 60 -17.53 -8.60 -10.62
CA VAL A 60 -18.14 -9.68 -9.83
C VAL A 60 -19.67 -9.68 -10.03
N GLU A 61 -20.32 -8.51 -10.05
CA GLU A 61 -21.76 -8.41 -10.31
C GLU A 61 -22.14 -8.89 -11.72
N GLU A 62 -21.37 -8.49 -12.74
CA GLU A 62 -21.57 -8.98 -14.11
C GLU A 62 -21.39 -10.50 -14.22
N GLY A 63 -20.34 -11.03 -13.59
CA GLY A 63 -20.11 -12.47 -13.54
C GLY A 63 -21.25 -13.24 -12.85
N MET A 64 -21.74 -12.74 -11.72
CA MET A 64 -22.89 -13.34 -11.04
C MET A 64 -24.17 -13.27 -11.88
N ARG A 65 -24.42 -12.16 -12.57
CA ARG A 65 -25.59 -11.99 -13.44
C ARG A 65 -25.58 -12.99 -14.60
N GLU A 66 -24.43 -13.20 -15.22
CA GLU A 66 -24.28 -14.20 -16.30
C GLU A 66 -24.46 -15.63 -15.79
N ILE A 67 -23.93 -15.96 -14.60
CA ILE A 67 -24.14 -17.26 -13.96
C ILE A 67 -25.63 -17.49 -13.68
N ILE A 68 -26.34 -16.50 -13.14
CA ILE A 68 -27.78 -16.59 -12.84
C ILE A 68 -28.60 -16.72 -14.12
N LYS A 69 -28.25 -15.96 -15.17
CA LYS A 69 -28.92 -15.99 -16.48
C LYS A 69 -28.74 -17.34 -17.17
N ASN A 70 -27.54 -17.93 -17.11
CA ASN A 70 -27.24 -19.25 -17.67
C ASN A 70 -27.73 -20.41 -16.79
N LYS A 71 -28.17 -20.15 -15.56
CA LYS A 71 -28.77 -21.13 -14.65
C LYS A 71 -30.31 -21.17 -14.72
N LYS A 72 -30.94 -20.35 -15.56
CA LYS A 72 -32.35 -20.54 -15.94
C LYS A 72 -32.45 -21.68 -16.95
N ILE A 73 -32.64 -22.88 -16.40
CA ILE A 73 -33.25 -24.04 -17.06
C ILE A 73 -34.71 -23.71 -17.37
#